data_AF-A0A8H3CGW3-F1
#
_entry.id   AF-A0A8H3CGW3-F1
#
_cell.length_a   1.000
_cell.length_b   1.000
_cell.length_c   1.000
_cell.angle_alpha   90.00
_cell.angle_beta   90.00
_cell.angle_gamma   90.00
#
_symmetry.space_group_name_H-M   'P 1'
#
loop_
_entity.id
_entity.type
_entity.pdbx_description
1 polymer ?
#
loop_
_entity_poly.entity_id
_entity_poly.type
_entity_poly.pdbx_seq_one_letter_code
_entity_poly.pdbx_strand_id
1 'polypeptide(L)'
;MLSYRIYLVDDLQVVELPNAEGIFEETTWGQVLPGDDTRGKAGMGLDDAIVGYNHGKIDKSLAFISWAFCGILHFAAMGIPVHSRWGPPLEQYAHRYDEAFVNGPEILDYGTTSTALQCMKTISIISKEQDDTKFDLLAGAITLEMLRSVLLLSLSADGIQSLREPALVRGCIRLMKLVKVHDVISPFSYEYGYLCFSVARMALGICLVEKFGEQHLEGFMKCVWTEYPTKDNPSILTEYLVQIVLNETSTWSPRESRCGWIFGWSDPPAHGGHSRLVVAESDALELMKILGDDRKMFFKALLSAYTPGALIILLLIWQRMLRNGLQRDFSGPPSRVPFLEQFLDLSWRFALAARPSDYGFVFTTGISAMFHLGKLAASPVDVEDSRAIISAYIQGIPIIEDTLLYRQTALGLYPHIPHFIIRNILLGTENLFPALIKTILARMWEMILWEGLEHIFTPPAIVASGVEDLLLFLHIHAADSSVIQIVLEER
;
A
#
# COMPACT_ATOMS: atom_id res chain seq x y z
N MET A 1 2.51 11.45 -33.46
CA MET A 1 3.42 12.12 -32.51
C MET A 1 2.82 13.48 -32.16
N LEU A 2 1.89 13.51 -31.20
CA LEU A 2 1.42 14.74 -30.58
C LEU A 2 2.24 14.90 -29.29
N SER A 3 3.11 15.91 -29.27
CA SER A 3 3.92 16.26 -28.10
C SER A 3 3.09 17.23 -27.27
N TYR A 4 2.52 16.75 -26.17
CA TYR A 4 1.87 17.61 -25.19
C TYR A 4 2.95 18.25 -24.31
N ARG A 5 3.15 19.56 -24.44
CA ARG A 5 3.85 20.38 -23.45
C ARG A 5 2.88 20.66 -22.31
N ILE A 6 3.09 20.01 -21.17
CA ILE A 6 2.47 20.40 -19.91
C ILE A 6 3.21 21.66 -19.44
N TYR A 7 2.49 22.77 -19.30
CA TYR A 7 2.99 23.97 -18.65
C TYR A 7 2.80 23.78 -17.14
N LEU A 8 3.91 23.68 -16.40
CA LEU A 8 3.89 23.83 -14.95
C LEU A 8 3.60 25.30 -14.63
N VAL A 9 2.59 25.53 -13.80
CA VAL A 9 2.37 26.82 -13.15
C VAL A 9 3.31 26.86 -11.95
N ASP A 10 4.43 27.56 -12.11
CA ASP A 10 5.25 28.03 -11.00
C ASP A 10 4.45 29.14 -10.29
N ASP A 11 3.71 28.81 -9.22
CA ASP A 11 3.35 29.72 -8.11
C ASP A 11 2.26 29.07 -7.23
N LEU A 12 2.69 28.24 -6.27
CA LEU A 12 1.91 28.03 -5.04
C LEU A 12 2.30 29.14 -4.07
N GLN A 13 1.59 30.27 -4.12
CA GLN A 13 1.69 31.27 -3.05
C GLN A 13 1.02 30.73 -1.79
N VAL A 14 1.80 30.68 -0.71
CA VAL A 14 1.32 30.45 0.65
C VAL A 14 0.41 31.62 1.03
N VAL A 15 -0.88 31.35 1.21
CA VAL A 15 -1.80 32.30 1.83
C VAL A 15 -1.59 32.19 3.34
N GLU A 16 -0.81 33.12 3.91
CA GLU A 16 -0.73 33.31 5.36
C GLU A 16 -2.07 33.85 5.88
N LEU A 17 -2.73 33.09 6.75
CA LEU A 17 -3.85 33.58 7.55
C LEU A 17 -3.30 34.39 8.74
N PRO A 18 -3.87 35.57 9.05
CA PRO A 18 -3.37 36.40 10.14
C PRO A 18 -3.72 35.81 11.50
N ASN A 19 -2.71 35.78 12.38
CA ASN A 19 -2.80 35.47 13.81
C ASN A 19 -3.81 36.38 14.52
N ALA A 20 -4.67 35.79 15.34
CA ALA A 20 -5.53 36.50 16.28
C ALA A 20 -5.37 35.92 17.70
N GLU A 21 -4.36 36.41 18.41
CA GLU A 21 -4.39 36.64 19.86
C GLU A 21 -4.32 38.17 20.01
N GLY A 22 -5.11 38.91 20.75
CA GLY A 22 -6.12 38.71 21.79
C GLY A 22 -6.14 40.04 22.56
N ILE A 23 -7.29 40.53 23.05
CA ILE A 23 -7.38 41.52 24.15
C ILE A 23 -8.82 41.49 24.71
N PHE A 24 -8.88 41.38 26.03
CA PHE A 24 -10.01 41.51 26.96
C PHE A 24 -10.67 42.91 26.89
N GLU A 25 -11.98 43.00 27.17
CA GLU A 25 -12.48 43.76 28.34
C GLU A 25 -13.99 43.55 28.61
N GLU A 26 -14.31 43.76 29.88
CA GLU A 26 -15.56 43.61 30.65
C GLU A 26 -16.79 44.31 30.01
N THR A 27 -18.07 44.04 30.30
CA THR A 27 -18.69 44.22 31.62
C THR A 27 -20.19 43.80 31.61
N THR A 28 -20.55 42.97 32.59
CA THR A 28 -21.69 43.08 33.54
C THR A 28 -23.21 42.92 33.23
N TRP A 29 -23.84 42.29 34.25
CA TRP A 29 -25.17 42.44 34.89
C TRP A 29 -26.37 41.62 34.40
N GLY A 30 -26.91 40.80 35.32
CA GLY A 30 -28.36 40.61 35.44
C GLY A 30 -28.86 39.20 35.83
N GLN A 31 -28.86 38.86 37.13
CA GLN A 31 -29.69 37.79 37.70
C GLN A 31 -31.17 38.15 37.67
N VAL A 32 -32.08 37.21 37.36
CA VAL A 32 -33.41 37.03 38.01
C VAL A 32 -33.84 35.54 37.90
N LEU A 33 -34.26 34.95 39.03
CA LEU A 33 -34.80 33.59 39.24
C LEU A 33 -36.36 33.55 39.02
N PRO A 34 -37.12 32.55 39.53
CA PRO A 34 -37.39 31.22 38.98
C PRO A 34 -38.92 30.99 38.79
N GLY A 35 -39.34 29.80 38.34
CA GLY A 35 -40.77 29.47 38.26
C GLY A 35 -41.11 28.01 37.96
N ASP A 36 -41.13 27.20 39.01
CA ASP A 36 -41.99 26.06 39.38
C ASP A 36 -42.83 25.24 38.36
N ASP A 37 -42.72 23.91 38.61
CA ASP A 37 -43.81 22.93 38.84
C ASP A 37 -44.68 22.43 37.65
N THR A 38 -44.60 21.13 37.33
CA THR A 38 -45.64 20.13 37.70
C THR A 38 -45.51 18.75 37.01
N ARG A 39 -45.56 17.74 37.89
CA ARG A 39 -45.99 16.32 37.82
C ARG A 39 -46.71 15.73 36.57
N GLY A 40 -46.47 14.42 36.36
CA GLY A 40 -47.50 13.43 35.95
C GLY A 40 -47.03 12.28 35.05
N LYS A 41 -46.41 11.21 35.58
CA LYS A 41 -46.93 9.81 35.71
C LYS A 41 -47.84 9.21 34.59
N ALA A 42 -47.33 8.08 34.05
CA ALA A 42 -47.97 6.74 33.92
C ALA A 42 -48.70 6.29 32.62
N GLY A 43 -48.48 5.00 32.27
CA GLY A 43 -49.38 4.10 31.51
C GLY A 43 -48.81 3.61 30.16
N MET A 44 -48.40 2.34 30.01
CA MET A 44 -49.17 1.20 29.40
C MET A 44 -49.45 1.39 27.89
N GLY A 45 -49.25 0.43 26.98
CA GLY A 45 -49.00 -1.00 27.09
C GLY A 45 -48.67 -1.64 25.73
N LEU A 46 -48.40 -2.95 25.81
CA LEU A 46 -48.17 -3.93 24.74
C LEU A 46 -49.52 -4.38 24.14
N ASP A 47 -49.55 -4.73 22.85
CA ASP A 47 -50.39 -5.76 22.19
C ASP A 47 -50.07 -5.71 20.67
N ASP A 48 -49.42 -6.73 20.09
CA ASP A 48 -49.96 -7.96 19.48
C ASP A 48 -50.25 -7.84 17.98
N ALA A 49 -49.49 -8.59 17.17
CA ALA A 49 -49.89 -8.97 15.81
C ALA A 49 -49.21 -10.30 15.41
N ILE A 50 -50.00 -11.37 15.48
CA ILE A 50 -49.74 -12.73 15.03
C ILE A 50 -49.99 -12.82 13.51
N VAL A 51 -49.06 -13.39 12.74
CA VAL A 51 -49.31 -13.86 11.36
C VAL A 51 -48.83 -15.30 11.22
N GLY A 52 -49.78 -16.17 10.83
CA GLY A 52 -49.63 -17.62 10.76
C GLY A 52 -48.75 -18.12 9.60
N TYR A 53 -47.96 -19.15 9.90
CA TYR A 53 -47.17 -19.92 8.95
C TYR A 53 -47.92 -21.17 8.50
N ASN A 54 -48.03 -21.36 7.19
CA ASN A 54 -48.58 -22.56 6.56
C ASN A 54 -47.45 -23.50 6.10
N HIS A 55 -47.54 -24.77 6.48
CA HIS A 55 -46.63 -25.84 6.07
C HIS A 55 -46.88 -26.28 4.62
N GLY A 56 -45.82 -26.34 3.80
CA GLY A 56 -45.87 -26.95 2.47
C GLY A 56 -44.50 -27.39 1.96
N LYS A 57 -44.28 -28.72 1.95
CA LYS A 57 -43.35 -29.50 1.12
C LYS A 57 -41.95 -28.92 0.84
N ILE A 58 -40.96 -29.39 1.60
CA ILE A 58 -39.54 -29.26 1.24
C ILE A 58 -39.18 -30.33 0.21
N ASP A 59 -38.64 -29.84 -0.90
CA ASP A 59 -38.31 -30.54 -2.12
C ASP A 59 -36.99 -31.33 -1.98
N LYS A 60 -36.95 -32.58 -2.46
CA LYS A 60 -35.77 -33.47 -2.37
C LYS A 60 -34.55 -32.96 -3.17
N SER A 61 -34.75 -31.90 -3.95
CA SER A 61 -33.77 -31.16 -4.76
C SER A 61 -32.71 -30.44 -3.92
N LEU A 62 -33.07 -29.93 -2.74
CA LEU A 62 -32.16 -29.17 -1.87
C LEU A 62 -31.15 -30.07 -1.14
N ALA A 63 -31.51 -31.32 -0.85
CA ALA A 63 -30.60 -32.28 -0.22
C ALA A 63 -29.46 -32.70 -1.18
N PHE A 64 -29.71 -32.73 -2.49
CA PHE A 64 -28.71 -33.10 -3.50
C PHE A 64 -27.71 -31.96 -3.76
N ILE A 65 -28.17 -30.70 -3.70
CA ILE A 65 -27.30 -29.51 -3.78
C ILE A 65 -26.42 -29.42 -2.52
N SER A 66 -26.97 -29.72 -1.34
CA SER A 66 -26.21 -29.75 -0.09
C SER A 66 -25.09 -30.82 -0.10
N TRP A 67 -25.36 -32.02 -0.63
CA TRP A 67 -24.36 -33.08 -0.74
C TRP A 67 -23.29 -32.79 -1.81
N ALA A 68 -23.67 -32.20 -2.95
CA ALA A 68 -22.72 -31.79 -3.99
C ALA A 68 -21.80 -30.64 -3.53
N PHE A 69 -22.34 -29.67 -2.78
CA PHE A 69 -21.52 -28.62 -2.16
C PHE A 69 -20.60 -29.17 -1.07
N CYS A 70 -21.06 -30.14 -0.26
CA CYS A 70 -20.22 -30.76 0.76
C CYS A 70 -19.08 -31.59 0.14
N GLY A 71 -19.32 -32.28 -0.97
CA GLY A 71 -18.30 -33.03 -1.72
C GLY A 71 -17.26 -32.16 -2.45
N ILE A 72 -17.67 -31.01 -2.99
CA ILE A 72 -16.77 -30.04 -3.64
C ILE A 72 -15.94 -29.25 -2.61
N LEU A 73 -16.51 -28.92 -1.44
CA LEU A 73 -15.75 -28.36 -0.32
C LEU A 73 -14.77 -29.36 0.31
N HIS A 74 -15.08 -30.67 0.31
CA HIS A 74 -14.14 -31.68 0.80
C HIS A 74 -12.97 -31.95 -0.16
N PHE A 75 -13.17 -31.83 -1.48
CA PHE A 75 -12.08 -32.00 -2.45
C PHE A 75 -11.20 -30.75 -2.63
N ALA A 76 -11.74 -29.54 -2.39
CA ALA A 76 -10.97 -28.30 -2.39
C ALA A 76 -10.15 -28.07 -1.10
N ALA A 77 -10.38 -28.89 -0.06
CA ALA A 77 -9.66 -28.85 1.22
C ALA A 77 -8.65 -29.99 1.38
N MET A 78 -8.11 -30.54 0.27
CA MET A 78 -6.78 -31.16 0.34
C MET A 78 -5.78 -30.05 0.62
N GLY A 79 -5.64 -29.72 1.91
CA GLY A 79 -4.84 -28.60 2.39
C GLY A 79 -3.45 -28.66 1.78
N ILE A 80 -3.08 -27.60 1.06
CA ILE A 80 -1.72 -27.42 0.57
C ILE A 80 -0.79 -27.61 1.78
N PRO A 81 0.19 -28.54 1.72
CA PRO A 81 0.98 -28.90 2.87
C PRO A 81 1.75 -27.68 3.40
N VAL A 82 1.66 -27.46 4.70
CA VAL A 82 2.41 -26.42 5.42
C VAL A 82 3.90 -26.77 5.35
N HIS A 83 4.72 -25.86 4.86
CA HIS A 83 6.16 -26.07 4.80
C HIS A 83 6.73 -26.00 6.23
N SER A 84 7.49 -27.00 6.66
CA SER A 84 7.97 -27.11 8.05
C SER A 84 8.77 -25.89 8.52
N ARG A 85 9.52 -25.26 7.62
CA ARG A 85 10.33 -24.07 7.90
C ARG A 85 9.63 -22.75 7.56
N TRP A 86 8.91 -22.72 6.43
CA TRP A 86 8.41 -21.46 5.86
C TRP A 86 6.96 -21.17 6.20
N GLY A 87 6.25 -22.18 6.71
CA GLY A 87 4.90 -22.03 7.20
C GLY A 87 3.84 -22.30 6.14
N PRO A 88 2.61 -21.88 6.40
CA PRO A 88 1.52 -21.94 5.44
C PRO A 88 1.83 -21.16 4.16
N PRO A 89 1.28 -21.62 3.02
CA PRO A 89 1.32 -20.89 1.76
C PRO A 89 0.41 -19.65 1.79
N LEU A 90 0.55 -18.79 0.78
CA LEU A 90 -0.20 -17.54 0.61
C LEU A 90 -1.70 -17.65 0.84
N GLU A 91 -2.34 -18.66 0.24
CA GLU A 91 -3.78 -18.89 0.33
C GLU A 91 -4.24 -19.18 1.76
N GLN A 92 -3.33 -19.57 2.65
CA GLN A 92 -3.64 -19.88 4.05
C GLN A 92 -3.21 -18.77 4.99
N TYR A 93 -2.05 -18.12 4.77
CA TYR A 93 -1.56 -17.11 5.69
C TYR A 93 -2.22 -15.75 5.49
N ALA A 94 -2.64 -15.40 4.26
CA ALA A 94 -3.17 -14.07 3.97
C ALA A 94 -4.37 -13.71 4.88
N HIS A 95 -5.24 -14.70 5.13
CA HIS A 95 -6.41 -14.55 6.00
C HIS A 95 -6.08 -14.35 7.49
N ARG A 96 -4.84 -14.60 7.92
CA ARG A 96 -4.41 -14.37 9.31
C ARG A 96 -4.01 -12.94 9.58
N TYR A 97 -3.64 -12.21 8.51
CA TYR A 97 -3.18 -10.83 8.60
C TYR A 97 -4.24 -9.93 7.98
N ASP A 98 -5.45 -10.00 8.51
CA ASP A 98 -6.52 -9.09 8.14
C ASP A 98 -6.43 -7.78 8.96
N GLU A 99 -7.37 -6.88 8.69
CA GLU A 99 -7.45 -5.59 9.38
C GLU A 99 -7.68 -5.78 10.88
N ALA A 100 -8.44 -6.80 11.29
CA ALA A 100 -8.71 -7.09 12.70
C ALA A 100 -7.46 -7.54 13.46
N PHE A 101 -6.60 -8.35 12.82
CA PHE A 101 -5.31 -8.74 13.39
C PHE A 101 -4.41 -7.53 13.62
N VAL A 102 -4.28 -6.64 12.63
CA VAL A 102 -3.39 -5.49 12.69
C VAL A 102 -3.90 -4.42 13.67
N ASN A 103 -5.23 -4.24 13.74
CA ASN A 103 -5.89 -3.32 14.66
C ASN A 103 -6.15 -3.91 16.05
N GLY A 104 -5.84 -5.19 16.30
CA GLY A 104 -6.17 -5.89 17.54
C GLY A 104 -5.05 -5.78 18.56
N PRO A 105 -4.92 -4.67 19.31
CA PRO A 105 -3.67 -4.32 19.93
C PRO A 105 -3.66 -4.96 21.31
N GLU A 106 -3.00 -6.11 21.41
CA GLU A 106 -2.86 -6.84 22.66
C GLU A 106 -1.77 -6.19 23.53
N ILE A 107 -1.99 -6.16 24.85
CA ILE A 107 -0.89 -5.94 25.78
C ILE A 107 0.06 -7.11 25.58
N LEU A 108 1.23 -6.83 24.99
CA LEU A 108 2.22 -7.87 24.74
C LEU A 108 2.68 -8.46 26.06
N ASP A 109 2.60 -9.77 26.18
CA ASP A 109 3.20 -10.45 27.29
C ASP A 109 4.74 -10.33 27.24
N TYR A 110 5.37 -10.49 28.41
CA TYR A 110 6.82 -10.39 28.55
C TYR A 110 7.58 -11.43 27.70
N GLY A 111 7.03 -12.63 27.56
CA GLY A 111 7.59 -13.71 26.75
C GLY A 111 7.61 -13.40 25.26
N THR A 112 6.52 -12.85 24.72
CA THR A 112 6.42 -12.37 23.34
C THR A 112 7.43 -11.26 23.07
N THR A 113 7.53 -10.29 23.98
CA THR A 113 8.51 -9.19 23.86
C THR A 113 9.95 -9.72 23.90
N SER A 114 10.27 -10.61 24.84
CA SER A 114 11.61 -11.22 24.94
C SER A 114 11.98 -12.02 23.69
N THR A 115 11.03 -12.80 23.16
CA THR A 115 11.19 -13.60 21.94
C THR A 115 11.43 -12.71 20.73
N ALA A 116 10.66 -11.63 20.60
CA ALA A 116 10.83 -10.63 19.54
C ALA A 116 12.23 -10.00 19.59
N LEU A 117 12.67 -9.54 20.75
CA LEU A 117 13.99 -8.92 20.92
C LEU A 117 15.14 -9.90 20.63
N GLN A 118 14.99 -11.18 21.00
CA GLN A 118 15.97 -12.22 20.64
C GLN A 118 16.00 -12.46 19.13
N CYS A 119 14.84 -12.49 18.48
CA CYS A 119 14.73 -12.62 17.03
C CYS A 119 15.42 -11.44 16.33
N MET A 120 15.13 -10.22 16.74
CA MET A 120 15.74 -9.01 16.20
C MET A 120 17.26 -9.03 16.31
N LYS A 121 17.81 -9.39 17.50
CA LYS A 121 19.26 -9.57 17.68
C LYS A 121 19.84 -10.58 16.69
N THR A 122 19.16 -11.70 16.47
CA THR A 122 19.60 -12.74 15.52
C THR A 122 19.57 -12.23 14.08
N ILE A 123 18.50 -11.54 13.66
CA ILE A 123 18.39 -10.90 12.35
C ILE A 123 19.52 -9.87 12.15
N SER A 124 19.83 -9.09 13.18
CA SER A 124 20.89 -8.08 13.13
C SER A 124 22.29 -8.70 13.03
N ILE A 125 22.53 -9.87 13.62
CA ILE A 125 23.76 -10.66 13.40
C ILE A 125 23.79 -11.17 11.96
N ILE A 126 22.68 -11.76 11.48
CA ILE A 126 22.54 -12.23 10.09
C ILE A 126 22.85 -11.12 9.09
N SER A 127 22.47 -9.88 9.36
CA SER A 127 22.73 -8.75 8.46
C SER A 127 24.22 -8.52 8.17
N LYS A 128 25.12 -8.93 9.07
CA LYS A 128 26.57 -8.72 9.00
C LYS A 128 27.35 -9.97 8.58
N GLU A 129 26.74 -11.15 8.67
CA GLU A 129 27.41 -12.43 8.43
C GLU A 129 27.75 -12.63 6.95
N GLN A 130 29.00 -12.97 6.63
CA GLN A 130 29.44 -13.16 5.25
C GLN A 130 29.69 -14.64 4.90
N ASP A 131 29.79 -15.49 5.93
CA ASP A 131 29.94 -16.93 5.77
C ASP A 131 28.57 -17.59 5.53
N ASP A 132 28.40 -18.23 4.37
CA ASP A 132 27.14 -18.87 3.98
C ASP A 132 26.71 -19.99 4.95
N THR A 133 27.67 -20.75 5.50
CA THR A 133 27.35 -21.83 6.45
C THR A 133 26.84 -21.26 7.77
N LYS A 134 27.48 -20.21 8.28
CA LYS A 134 27.00 -19.52 9.50
C LYS A 134 25.67 -18.82 9.26
N PHE A 135 25.50 -18.20 8.09
CA PHE A 135 24.24 -17.61 7.68
C PHE A 135 23.11 -18.64 7.69
N ASP A 136 23.32 -19.81 7.10
CA ASP A 136 22.32 -20.88 7.08
C ASP A 136 21.98 -21.41 8.48
N LEU A 137 22.99 -21.55 9.35
CA LEU A 137 22.77 -21.94 10.75
C LEU A 137 21.95 -20.89 11.52
N LEU A 138 22.31 -19.62 11.41
CA LEU A 138 21.59 -18.53 12.07
C LEU A 138 20.17 -18.38 11.53
N ALA A 139 20.00 -18.47 10.20
CA ALA A 139 18.70 -18.42 9.57
C ALA A 139 17.85 -19.66 9.86
N GLY A 140 18.47 -20.80 10.19
CA GLY A 140 17.77 -22.00 10.66
C GLY A 140 17.25 -21.86 12.10
N ALA A 141 17.86 -20.97 12.91
CA ALA A 141 17.43 -20.69 14.27
C ALA A 141 16.23 -19.73 14.35
N ILE A 142 15.96 -18.96 13.30
CA ILE A 142 14.79 -18.08 13.23
C ILE A 142 13.55 -18.89 12.88
N THR A 143 12.62 -18.98 13.83
CA THR A 143 11.34 -19.65 13.64
C THR A 143 10.27 -18.67 13.17
N LEU A 144 9.17 -19.21 12.62
CA LEU A 144 7.99 -18.40 12.30
C LEU A 144 7.43 -17.67 13.52
N GLU A 145 7.40 -18.33 14.67
CA GLU A 145 6.86 -17.75 15.90
C GLU A 145 7.68 -16.55 16.35
N MET A 146 9.00 -16.64 16.25
CA MET A 146 9.90 -15.53 16.52
C MET A 146 9.62 -14.32 15.61
N LEU A 147 9.41 -14.55 14.31
CA LEU A 147 9.06 -13.49 13.37
C LEU A 147 7.67 -12.90 13.64
N ARG A 148 6.68 -13.72 14.02
CA ARG A 148 5.36 -13.24 14.44
C ARG A 148 5.47 -12.38 15.71
N SER A 149 6.29 -12.77 16.69
CA SER A 149 6.54 -11.95 17.88
C SER A 149 7.13 -10.59 17.50
N VAL A 150 8.04 -10.50 16.52
CA VAL A 150 8.56 -9.22 16.03
C VAL A 150 7.49 -8.38 15.33
N LEU A 151 6.63 -9.01 14.53
CA LEU A 151 5.50 -8.30 13.91
C LEU A 151 4.56 -7.75 14.99
N LEU A 152 4.17 -8.56 15.97
CA LEU A 152 3.35 -8.13 17.11
C LEU A 152 4.02 -6.99 17.90
N LEU A 153 5.34 -7.08 18.12
CA LEU A 153 6.12 -5.99 18.72
C LEU A 153 6.02 -4.69 17.92
N SER A 154 6.03 -4.76 16.58
CA SER A 154 5.88 -3.58 15.72
C SER A 154 4.47 -3.00 15.73
N LEU A 155 3.47 -3.79 16.09
CA LEU A 155 2.07 -3.36 16.22
C LEU A 155 1.76 -2.82 17.61
N SER A 156 2.63 -3.02 18.60
CA SER A 156 2.48 -2.45 19.94
C SER A 156 3.06 -1.03 20.03
N ALA A 157 2.32 -0.14 20.70
CA ALA A 157 2.78 1.22 20.98
C ALA A 157 4.09 1.28 21.79
N ASP A 158 4.29 0.35 22.74
CA ASP A 158 5.55 0.25 23.50
C ASP A 158 6.68 -0.39 22.68
N GLY A 159 6.32 -1.37 21.83
CA GLY A 159 7.27 -2.21 21.13
C GLY A 159 7.89 -1.56 19.89
N ILE A 160 7.13 -0.71 19.19
CA ILE A 160 7.49 -0.21 17.86
C ILE A 160 8.83 0.54 17.82
N GLN A 161 9.17 1.28 18.88
CA GLN A 161 10.45 2.00 18.96
C GLN A 161 11.66 1.05 18.93
N SER A 162 11.48 -0.21 19.34
CA SER A 162 12.55 -1.21 19.32
C SER A 162 13.02 -1.52 17.89
N LEU A 163 12.18 -1.29 16.87
CA LEU A 163 12.51 -1.54 15.46
C LEU A 163 13.46 -0.49 14.84
N ARG A 164 13.96 0.46 15.63
CA ARG A 164 14.95 1.48 15.27
C ARG A 164 16.36 0.90 15.00
N GLU A 165 16.45 -0.22 14.29
CA GLU A 165 17.71 -0.87 13.96
C GLU A 165 17.84 -1.11 12.45
N PRO A 166 18.69 -0.33 11.75
CA PRO A 166 18.94 -0.48 10.30
C PRO A 166 19.34 -1.91 9.87
N ALA A 167 20.01 -2.65 10.77
CA ALA A 167 20.42 -4.02 10.53
C ALA A 167 19.23 -4.97 10.30
N LEU A 168 18.05 -4.66 10.85
CA LEU A 168 16.84 -5.46 10.65
C LEU A 168 16.38 -5.44 9.20
N VAL A 169 16.44 -4.29 8.54
CA VAL A 169 16.05 -4.16 7.13
C VAL A 169 16.91 -5.08 6.26
N ARG A 170 18.24 -4.97 6.39
CA ARG A 170 19.19 -5.80 5.64
C ARG A 170 19.06 -7.29 5.99
N GLY A 171 18.93 -7.63 7.28
CA GLY A 171 18.76 -9.00 7.73
C GLY A 171 17.50 -9.64 7.14
N CYS A 172 16.37 -8.93 7.17
CA CYS A 172 15.12 -9.40 6.58
C CYS A 172 15.19 -9.54 5.06
N ILE A 173 15.85 -8.63 4.34
CA ILE A 173 16.10 -8.76 2.89
C ILE A 173 16.83 -10.06 2.58
N ARG A 174 17.87 -10.38 3.36
CA ARG A 174 18.60 -11.64 3.19
C ARG A 174 17.76 -12.87 3.51
N LEU A 175 16.95 -12.80 4.56
CA LEU A 175 16.05 -13.91 4.94
C LEU A 175 14.99 -14.19 3.89
N MET A 176 14.47 -13.16 3.19
CA MET A 176 13.51 -13.36 2.09
C MET A 176 14.08 -14.22 0.97
N LYS A 177 15.39 -14.17 0.70
CA LYS A 177 16.06 -14.99 -0.34
C LYS A 177 16.07 -16.49 -0.05
N LEU A 178 15.80 -16.88 1.20
CA LEU A 178 15.80 -18.28 1.62
C LEU A 178 14.55 -19.02 1.16
N VAL A 179 13.45 -18.30 0.95
CA VAL A 179 12.17 -18.90 0.55
C VAL A 179 12.22 -19.12 -0.95
N LYS A 180 12.23 -20.40 -1.36
CA LYS A 180 12.35 -20.79 -2.76
C LYS A 180 11.29 -21.80 -3.17
N VAL A 181 10.66 -21.57 -4.32
CA VAL A 181 9.71 -22.50 -4.92
C VAL A 181 10.31 -22.95 -6.24
N HIS A 182 10.62 -24.25 -6.37
CA HIS A 182 11.31 -24.81 -7.54
C HIS A 182 12.62 -24.05 -7.88
N ASP A 183 13.46 -23.82 -6.86
CA ASP A 183 14.73 -23.06 -6.94
C ASP A 183 14.63 -21.57 -7.30
N VAL A 184 13.43 -21.04 -7.50
CA VAL A 184 13.17 -19.61 -7.72
C VAL A 184 12.85 -18.92 -6.39
N ILE A 185 13.47 -17.77 -6.14
CA ILE A 185 13.19 -16.95 -4.94
C ILE A 185 11.73 -16.50 -4.98
N SER A 186 10.95 -16.88 -3.96
CA SER A 186 9.53 -16.54 -3.87
C SER A 186 9.08 -16.33 -2.41
N PRO A 187 9.54 -15.24 -1.77
CA PRO A 187 9.22 -14.95 -0.37
C PRO A 187 7.72 -14.87 -0.09
N PHE A 188 6.90 -14.41 -1.03
CA PHE A 188 5.46 -14.24 -0.81
C PHE A 188 4.65 -15.50 -1.09
N SER A 189 5.29 -16.59 -1.52
CA SER A 189 4.63 -17.89 -1.56
C SER A 189 4.35 -18.44 -0.16
N TYR A 190 5.06 -17.99 0.89
CA TYR A 190 4.96 -18.52 2.25
C TYR A 190 5.02 -17.42 3.33
N GLU A 191 4.41 -17.70 4.48
CA GLU A 191 4.29 -16.77 5.61
C GLU A 191 5.64 -16.19 6.07
N TYR A 192 6.70 -17.00 6.07
CA TYR A 192 8.04 -16.59 6.50
C TYR A 192 8.57 -15.37 5.73
N GLY A 193 8.45 -15.37 4.41
CA GLY A 193 8.94 -14.26 3.58
C GLY A 193 8.07 -13.02 3.72
N TYR A 194 6.75 -13.18 3.82
CA TYR A 194 5.82 -12.10 4.11
C TYR A 194 6.09 -11.42 5.47
N LEU A 195 6.38 -12.20 6.51
CA LEU A 195 6.76 -11.68 7.82
C LEU A 195 8.09 -10.90 7.75
N CYS A 196 9.09 -11.44 7.05
CA CYS A 196 10.35 -10.73 6.82
C CYS A 196 10.14 -9.39 6.10
N PHE A 197 9.29 -9.37 5.05
CA PHE A 197 8.91 -8.15 4.36
C PHE A 197 8.24 -7.13 5.31
N SER A 198 7.28 -7.58 6.11
CA SER A 198 6.54 -6.74 7.05
C SER A 198 7.44 -6.13 8.13
N VAL A 199 8.35 -6.92 8.69
CA VAL A 199 9.35 -6.44 9.66
C VAL A 199 10.33 -5.46 9.01
N ALA A 200 10.82 -5.75 7.80
CA ALA A 200 11.72 -4.86 7.08
C ALA A 200 11.08 -3.49 6.81
N ARG A 201 9.80 -3.48 6.40
CA ARG A 201 9.00 -2.28 6.15
C ARG A 201 8.84 -1.42 7.41
N MET A 202 8.47 -2.04 8.52
CA MET A 202 8.32 -1.32 9.80
C MET A 202 9.66 -0.77 10.30
N ALA A 203 10.72 -1.59 10.30
CA ALA A 203 12.05 -1.14 10.69
C ALA A 203 12.57 0.00 9.81
N LEU A 204 12.36 -0.09 8.49
CA LEU A 204 12.72 0.97 7.55
C LEU A 204 12.00 2.27 7.89
N GLY A 205 10.68 2.22 8.10
CA GLY A 205 9.89 3.42 8.41
C GLY A 205 10.36 4.10 9.71
N ILE A 206 10.58 3.33 10.78
CA ILE A 206 11.04 3.88 12.06
C ILE A 206 12.45 4.46 11.96
N CYS A 207 13.37 3.77 11.26
CA CYS A 207 14.70 4.32 11.01
C CYS A 207 14.65 5.60 10.16
N LEU A 208 13.67 5.75 9.26
CA LEU A 208 13.48 6.98 8.52
C LEU A 208 12.97 8.12 9.42
N VAL A 209 11.98 7.87 10.28
CA VAL A 209 11.52 8.89 11.24
C VAL A 209 12.68 9.40 12.11
N GLU A 210 13.46 8.48 12.68
CA GLU A 210 14.68 8.81 13.44
C GLU A 210 15.67 9.64 12.61
N LYS A 211 15.86 9.26 11.35
CA LYS A 211 16.84 9.89 10.46
C LYS A 211 16.56 11.38 10.26
N PHE A 212 15.29 11.77 10.20
CA PHE A 212 14.87 13.17 10.12
C PHE A 212 15.06 13.93 11.44
N GLY A 213 15.13 13.23 12.58
CA GLY A 213 15.53 13.78 13.88
C GLY A 213 14.80 13.15 15.06
N GLU A 214 15.38 13.25 16.27
CA GLU A 214 14.76 12.70 17.49
C GLU A 214 13.40 13.34 17.79
N GLN A 215 13.24 14.64 17.48
CA GLN A 215 11.97 15.35 17.63
C GLN A 215 10.85 14.74 16.77
N HIS A 216 11.18 14.20 15.60
CA HIS A 216 10.21 13.50 14.76
C HIS A 216 9.86 12.13 15.34
N LEU A 217 10.82 11.46 15.98
CA LEU A 217 10.54 10.21 16.68
C LEU A 217 9.62 10.44 17.88
N GLU A 218 9.88 11.47 18.69
CA GLU A 218 9.01 11.86 19.80
C GLU A 218 7.60 12.24 19.31
N GLY A 219 7.51 13.03 18.23
CA GLY A 219 6.25 13.40 17.60
C GLY A 219 5.48 12.19 17.06
N PHE A 220 6.16 11.28 16.38
CA PHE A 220 5.59 10.02 15.91
C PHE A 220 5.06 9.18 17.07
N MET A 221 5.85 8.99 18.13
CA MET A 221 5.41 8.22 19.30
C MET A 221 4.17 8.88 19.94
N LYS A 222 4.12 10.21 20.01
CA LYS A 222 2.93 10.92 20.47
C LYS A 222 1.71 10.59 19.61
N CYS A 223 1.83 10.63 18.27
CA CYS A 223 0.76 10.24 17.35
C CYS A 223 0.31 8.78 17.57
N VAL A 224 1.26 7.85 17.71
CA VAL A 224 0.98 6.45 18.07
C VAL A 224 0.13 6.42 19.34
N TRP A 225 0.58 7.01 20.44
CA TRP A 225 -0.16 6.98 21.71
C TRP A 225 -1.55 7.63 21.64
N THR A 226 -1.75 8.64 20.80
CA THR A 226 -3.05 9.32 20.67
C THR A 226 -4.02 8.62 19.72
N GLU A 227 -3.53 8.01 18.65
CA GLU A 227 -4.36 7.49 17.55
C GLU A 227 -4.49 5.96 17.56
N TYR A 228 -3.68 5.26 18.37
CA TYR A 228 -3.68 3.80 18.51
C TYR A 228 -5.07 3.14 18.70
N PRO A 229 -6.04 3.75 19.42
CA PRO A 229 -7.36 3.14 19.57
C PRO A 229 -8.18 3.11 18.27
N THR A 230 -7.82 3.93 17.31
CA THR A 230 -8.60 4.15 16.07
C THR A 230 -7.84 3.78 14.81
N LYS A 231 -6.53 3.54 14.91
CA LYS A 231 -5.65 3.40 13.76
C LYS A 231 -4.43 2.54 14.06
N ASP A 232 -4.05 1.72 13.10
CA ASP A 232 -2.87 0.87 13.21
C ASP A 232 -1.56 1.64 13.09
N ASN A 233 -0.54 1.16 13.81
CA ASN A 233 0.80 1.73 13.80
C ASN A 233 1.43 1.86 12.40
N PRO A 234 1.37 0.85 11.51
CA PRO A 234 1.84 1.00 10.14
C PRO A 234 1.21 2.18 9.37
N SER A 235 -0.11 2.39 9.51
CA SER A 235 -0.84 3.48 8.88
C SER A 235 -0.38 4.84 9.44
N ILE A 236 -0.31 4.97 10.77
CA ILE A 236 0.21 6.17 11.45
C ILE A 236 1.63 6.49 10.97
N LEU A 237 2.51 5.47 10.94
CA LEU A 237 3.90 5.62 10.52
C LEU A 237 4.02 6.12 9.08
N THR A 238 3.19 5.59 8.18
CA THR A 238 3.22 5.93 6.77
C THR A 238 2.79 7.37 6.54
N GLU A 239 1.68 7.78 7.15
CA GLU A 239 1.18 9.15 7.02
C GLU A 239 2.13 10.17 7.65
N TYR A 240 2.69 9.85 8.82
CA TYR A 240 3.68 10.70 9.48
C TYR A 240 4.92 10.89 8.59
N LEU A 241 5.43 9.81 7.98
CA LEU A 241 6.54 9.87 7.05
C LEU A 241 6.22 10.66 5.78
N VAL A 242 5.00 10.53 5.23
CA VAL A 242 4.54 11.33 4.09
C VAL A 242 4.67 12.82 4.42
N GLN A 243 4.17 13.25 5.59
CA GLN A 243 4.24 14.66 5.99
C GLN A 243 5.69 15.15 6.10
N ILE A 244 6.57 14.37 6.72
CA ILE A 244 7.99 14.72 6.83
C ILE A 244 8.63 14.82 5.45
N VAL A 245 8.45 13.81 4.60
CA VAL A 245 9.07 13.76 3.28
C VAL A 245 8.56 14.90 2.39
N LEU A 246 7.26 15.21 2.44
CA LEU A 246 6.70 16.33 1.67
C LEU A 246 7.24 17.68 2.16
N ASN A 247 7.28 17.93 3.47
CA ASN A 247 7.82 19.16 4.03
C ASN A 247 9.30 19.35 3.65
N GLU A 248 10.09 18.31 3.80
CA GLU A 248 11.52 18.32 3.45
C GLU A 248 11.71 18.53 1.94
N THR A 249 10.92 17.86 1.10
CA THR A 249 11.04 17.96 -0.37
C THR A 249 10.44 19.23 -0.97
N SER A 250 9.50 19.89 -0.27
CA SER A 250 8.81 21.10 -0.75
C SER A 250 9.74 22.30 -0.97
N THR A 251 10.87 22.34 -0.26
CA THR A 251 11.84 23.44 -0.32
C THR A 251 12.92 23.24 -1.40
N TRP A 252 12.89 22.10 -2.11
CA TRP A 252 14.00 21.70 -2.99
C TRP A 252 13.85 22.22 -4.41
N SER A 253 14.95 22.75 -4.97
CA SER A 253 14.99 23.05 -6.39
C SER A 253 14.97 21.75 -7.20
N PRO A 254 14.28 21.69 -8.36
CA PRO A 254 14.21 20.50 -9.23
C PRO A 254 15.56 19.93 -9.66
N ARG A 255 16.64 20.71 -9.54
CA ARG A 255 18.00 20.33 -9.97
C ARG A 255 18.85 19.69 -8.88
N GLU A 256 18.42 19.73 -7.62
CA GLU A 256 19.17 19.16 -6.52
C GLU A 256 18.64 17.76 -6.17
N SER A 257 19.25 16.73 -6.76
CA SER A 257 19.05 15.30 -6.42
C SER A 257 19.63 14.98 -5.02
N ARG A 258 19.19 15.69 -3.99
CA ARG A 258 19.71 15.52 -2.62
C ARG A 258 19.06 14.37 -1.86
N CYS A 259 17.97 13.80 -2.33
CA CYS A 259 17.20 12.79 -1.60
C CYS A 259 17.98 11.53 -1.15
N GLY A 260 19.17 11.26 -1.72
CA GLY A 260 20.05 10.18 -1.26
C GLY A 260 20.45 10.29 0.21
N TRP A 261 20.39 11.48 0.82
CA TRP A 261 20.75 11.67 2.22
C TRP A 261 19.77 10.98 3.16
N ILE A 262 18.48 10.86 2.77
CA ILE A 262 17.41 10.20 3.53
C ILE A 262 17.81 8.77 3.90
N PHE A 263 18.50 8.06 3.01
CA PHE A 263 18.99 6.71 3.28
C PHE A 263 20.46 6.66 3.71
N GLY A 264 21.15 7.79 3.75
CA GLY A 264 22.57 7.91 4.09
C GLY A 264 23.52 7.62 2.92
N TRP A 265 23.09 7.82 1.68
CA TRP A 265 23.92 7.67 0.47
C TRP A 265 24.64 8.96 0.05
N SER A 266 24.34 10.07 0.72
CA SER A 266 24.99 11.37 0.55
C SER A 266 24.92 12.14 1.87
N ASP A 267 25.70 13.21 1.97
CA ASP A 267 25.72 14.07 3.16
C ASP A 267 24.34 14.74 3.38
N PRO A 268 23.91 14.86 4.65
CA PRO A 268 22.68 15.56 4.98
C PRO A 268 22.77 17.06 4.69
N PRO A 269 21.63 17.74 4.44
CA PRO A 269 21.61 19.19 4.39
C PRO A 269 22.03 19.80 5.73
N ALA A 270 22.58 21.01 5.71
CA ALA A 270 23.05 21.69 6.92
C ALA A 270 21.97 21.93 7.99
N HIS A 271 20.70 21.88 7.60
CA HIS A 271 19.54 22.13 8.48
C HIS A 271 18.83 20.86 8.96
N GLY A 272 19.27 19.64 8.60
CA GLY A 272 18.53 18.45 9.00
C GLY A 272 19.24 17.12 8.74
N GLY A 273 18.97 16.15 9.62
CA GLY A 273 19.39 14.76 9.48
C GLY A 273 20.83 14.43 9.93
N HIS A 274 21.10 13.13 10.05
CA HIS A 274 22.41 12.59 10.45
C HIS A 274 23.05 11.82 9.30
N SER A 275 24.38 11.66 9.23
CA SER A 275 25.05 10.91 8.16
C SER A 275 24.90 9.38 8.25
N ARG A 276 24.20 8.87 9.26
CA ARG A 276 24.00 7.42 9.51
C ARG A 276 23.34 6.73 8.32
N LEU A 277 23.94 5.65 7.84
CA LEU A 277 23.37 4.79 6.80
C LEU A 277 22.13 4.05 7.35
N VAL A 278 21.00 4.16 6.65
CA VAL A 278 19.75 3.45 6.99
C VAL A 278 19.64 2.15 6.20
N VAL A 279 19.87 2.19 4.88
CA VAL A 279 19.91 1.00 4.02
C VAL A 279 21.03 1.19 3.01
N ALA A 280 21.81 0.15 2.71
CA ALA A 280 22.83 0.25 1.65
C ALA A 280 22.16 0.26 0.26
N GLU A 281 22.77 0.95 -0.70
CA GLU A 281 22.23 1.04 -2.07
C GLU A 281 22.09 -0.35 -2.73
N SER A 282 23.01 -1.26 -2.41
CA SER A 282 23.00 -2.66 -2.85
C SER A 282 21.83 -3.45 -2.26
N ASP A 283 21.48 -3.21 -1.00
CA ASP A 283 20.36 -3.88 -0.35
C ASP A 283 19.02 -3.39 -0.94
N ALA A 284 18.93 -2.10 -1.27
CA ALA A 284 17.77 -1.55 -1.98
C ALA A 284 17.59 -2.16 -3.39
N LEU A 285 18.70 -2.36 -4.11
CA LEU A 285 18.69 -3.06 -5.41
C LEU A 285 18.24 -4.52 -5.25
N GLU A 286 18.80 -5.20 -4.26
CA GLU A 286 18.49 -6.60 -3.97
C GLU A 286 17.01 -6.77 -3.64
N LEU A 287 16.46 -5.88 -2.80
CA LEU A 287 15.04 -5.88 -2.48
C LEU A 287 14.18 -5.66 -3.73
N MET A 288 14.50 -4.67 -4.57
CA MET A 288 13.76 -4.44 -5.82
C MET A 288 13.76 -5.70 -6.72
N LYS A 289 14.89 -6.40 -6.82
CA LYS A 289 14.99 -7.65 -7.59
C LYS A 289 14.12 -8.75 -6.98
N ILE A 290 14.20 -8.97 -5.67
CA ILE A 290 13.37 -9.96 -4.97
C ILE A 290 11.88 -9.69 -5.23
N LEU A 291 11.44 -8.44 -5.08
CA LEU A 291 10.03 -8.08 -5.32
C LEU A 291 9.62 -8.26 -6.79
N GLY A 292 10.49 -7.90 -7.74
CA GLY A 292 10.18 -8.00 -9.16
C GLY A 292 10.24 -9.43 -9.71
N ASP A 293 11.12 -10.27 -9.16
CA ASP A 293 11.21 -11.69 -9.48
C ASP A 293 9.98 -12.45 -8.94
N ASP A 294 9.48 -12.07 -7.75
CA ASP A 294 8.29 -12.63 -7.13
C ASP A 294 7.02 -11.77 -7.34
N ARG A 295 6.99 -10.91 -8.37
CA ARG A 295 5.98 -9.85 -8.54
C ARG A 295 4.52 -10.32 -8.50
N LYS A 296 4.24 -11.55 -8.97
CA LYS A 296 2.91 -12.15 -8.93
C LYS A 296 2.49 -12.48 -7.49
N MET A 297 3.31 -13.22 -6.75
CA MET A 297 2.97 -13.59 -5.37
C MET A 297 3.04 -12.39 -4.44
N PHE A 298 3.99 -11.50 -4.67
CA PHE A 298 4.06 -10.20 -4.00
C PHE A 298 2.75 -9.42 -4.16
N PHE A 299 2.28 -9.23 -5.39
CA PHE A 299 1.04 -8.50 -5.64
C PHE A 299 -0.18 -9.19 -5.03
N LYS A 300 -0.29 -10.52 -5.18
CA LYS A 300 -1.36 -11.28 -4.51
C LYS A 300 -1.32 -11.13 -2.99
N ALA A 301 -0.14 -11.13 -2.37
CA ALA A 301 0.01 -10.91 -0.94
C ALA A 301 -0.48 -9.52 -0.52
N LEU A 302 -0.14 -8.47 -1.26
CA LEU A 302 -0.64 -7.11 -0.99
C LEU A 302 -2.18 -6.99 -1.11
N LEU A 303 -2.77 -7.70 -2.07
CA LEU A 303 -4.23 -7.71 -2.25
C LEU A 303 -4.95 -8.53 -1.18
N SER A 304 -4.36 -9.64 -0.75
CA SER A 304 -5.05 -10.64 0.09
C SER A 304 -4.79 -10.45 1.59
N ALA A 305 -3.67 -9.83 1.98
CA ALA A 305 -3.35 -9.49 3.35
C ALA A 305 -3.47 -7.98 3.59
N TYR A 306 -3.88 -7.58 4.80
CA TYR A 306 -3.88 -6.20 5.22
C TYR A 306 -2.44 -5.74 5.51
N THR A 307 -1.84 -5.06 4.53
CA THR A 307 -0.43 -4.61 4.55
C THR A 307 -0.31 -3.09 4.42
N PRO A 308 -0.86 -2.30 5.37
CA PRO A 308 -0.70 -0.84 5.37
C PRO A 308 0.78 -0.43 5.39
N GLY A 309 1.10 0.65 4.69
CA GLY A 309 2.44 1.23 4.65
C GLY A 309 3.42 0.52 3.73
N ALA A 310 2.93 -0.32 2.83
CA ALA A 310 3.75 -1.04 1.85
C ALA A 310 4.60 -0.06 1.01
N LEU A 311 4.13 1.17 0.81
CA LEU A 311 4.83 2.18 0.03
C LEU A 311 6.10 2.76 0.67
N ILE A 312 6.36 2.51 1.95
CA ILE A 312 7.66 2.85 2.55
C ILE A 312 8.80 2.11 1.80
N ILE A 313 8.53 0.90 1.32
CA ILE A 313 9.49 0.14 0.49
C ILE A 313 9.60 0.76 -0.91
N LEU A 314 8.48 1.21 -1.50
CA LEU A 314 8.50 1.90 -2.79
C LEU A 314 9.27 3.22 -2.72
N LEU A 315 9.18 3.96 -1.62
CA LEU A 315 9.99 5.16 -1.38
C LEU A 315 11.48 4.86 -1.48
N LEU A 316 11.97 3.79 -0.84
CA LEU A 316 13.37 3.36 -0.92
C LEU A 316 13.78 3.04 -2.37
N ILE A 317 12.97 2.27 -3.08
CA ILE A 317 13.23 1.90 -4.47
C ILE A 317 13.23 3.14 -5.36
N TRP A 318 12.24 4.01 -5.22
CA TRP A 318 12.13 5.25 -5.99
C TRP A 318 13.35 6.16 -5.78
N GLN A 319 13.80 6.35 -4.53
CA GLN A 319 15.00 7.13 -4.26
C GLN A 319 16.27 6.54 -4.88
N ARG A 320 16.38 5.20 -4.87
CA ARG A 320 17.45 4.51 -5.60
C ARG A 320 17.38 4.82 -7.10
N MET A 321 16.19 4.81 -7.69
CA MET A 321 16.01 5.08 -9.12
C MET A 321 16.36 6.54 -9.46
N LEU A 322 15.95 7.51 -8.65
CA LEU A 322 16.33 8.91 -8.82
C LEU A 322 17.86 9.08 -8.82
N ARG A 323 18.55 8.49 -7.85
CA ARG A 323 20.01 8.51 -7.76
C ARG A 323 20.69 7.88 -8.98
N ASN A 324 20.08 6.84 -9.56
CA ASN A 324 20.59 6.14 -10.74
C ASN A 324 20.10 6.75 -12.07
N GLY A 325 19.69 8.02 -12.05
CA GLY A 325 19.42 8.79 -13.26
C GLY A 325 17.97 8.74 -13.75
N LEU A 326 17.01 8.32 -12.92
CA LEU A 326 15.59 8.55 -13.19
C LEU A 326 15.34 10.08 -13.13
N GLN A 327 15.38 10.73 -14.29
CA GLN A 327 15.08 12.15 -14.41
C GLN A 327 13.57 12.39 -14.51
N ARG A 328 13.12 13.51 -13.93
CA ARG A 328 11.76 14.03 -14.11
C ARG A 328 11.58 14.72 -15.48
N ASP A 329 12.65 15.26 -16.05
CA ASP A 329 12.60 16.06 -17.28
C ASP A 329 13.14 15.31 -18.51
N PHE A 330 12.41 15.42 -19.62
CA PHE A 330 12.72 14.78 -20.92
C PHE A 330 13.84 15.46 -21.74
N SER A 331 14.55 16.44 -21.18
CA SER A 331 15.45 17.32 -21.94
C SER A 331 16.85 16.74 -22.18
N GLY A 332 17.18 15.57 -21.60
CA GLY A 332 18.43 14.86 -21.84
C GLY A 332 18.32 13.72 -22.87
N PRO A 333 19.40 13.36 -23.58
CA PRO A 333 19.44 12.13 -24.36
C PRO A 333 19.11 10.94 -23.44
N PRO A 334 18.36 9.93 -23.92
CA PRO A 334 17.87 8.85 -23.07
C PRO A 334 19.06 8.02 -22.58
N SER A 335 19.54 8.32 -21.38
CA SER A 335 20.32 7.36 -20.61
C SER A 335 19.40 6.17 -20.32
N ARG A 336 19.87 4.97 -20.66
CA ARG A 336 19.18 3.74 -20.25
C ARG A 336 19.25 3.68 -18.73
N VAL A 337 18.15 4.00 -18.05
CA VAL A 337 18.01 3.84 -16.60
C VAL A 337 17.91 2.34 -16.33
N PRO A 338 18.90 1.70 -15.68
CA PRO A 338 18.86 0.28 -15.41
C PRO A 338 17.64 -0.06 -14.53
N PHE A 339 17.01 -1.21 -14.78
CA PHE A 339 15.84 -1.71 -14.03
C PHE A 339 14.58 -0.83 -14.11
N LEU A 340 14.50 0.10 -15.07
CA LEU A 340 13.34 0.98 -15.22
C LEU A 340 12.03 0.21 -15.39
N GLU A 341 11.99 -0.83 -16.23
CA GLU A 341 10.78 -1.63 -16.46
C GLU A 341 10.31 -2.31 -15.18
N GLN A 342 11.22 -2.92 -14.42
CA GLN A 342 10.92 -3.58 -13.15
C GLN A 342 10.42 -2.57 -12.10
N PHE A 343 11.03 -1.38 -12.04
CA PHE A 343 10.55 -0.30 -11.19
C PHE A 343 9.12 0.13 -11.55
N LEU A 344 8.83 0.35 -12.84
CA LEU A 344 7.50 0.75 -13.29
C LEU A 344 6.45 -0.32 -12.98
N ASP A 345 6.73 -1.60 -13.27
CA ASP A 345 5.83 -2.70 -12.93
C ASP A 345 5.50 -2.75 -11.43
N LEU A 346 6.53 -2.65 -10.58
CA LEU A 346 6.35 -2.61 -9.13
C LEU A 346 5.56 -1.37 -8.68
N SER A 347 5.88 -0.18 -9.19
CA SER A 347 5.17 1.07 -8.84
C SER A 347 3.67 0.97 -9.09
N TRP A 348 3.26 0.42 -10.23
CA TRP A 348 1.84 0.29 -10.56
C TRP A 348 1.14 -0.82 -9.77
N ARG A 349 1.82 -1.94 -9.46
CA ARG A 349 1.29 -2.96 -8.54
C ARG A 349 1.08 -2.41 -7.14
N PHE A 350 2.04 -1.63 -6.64
CA PHE A 350 1.93 -0.91 -5.38
C PHE A 350 0.76 0.07 -5.40
N ALA A 351 0.58 0.84 -6.48
CA ALA A 351 -0.54 1.77 -6.62
C ALA A 351 -1.90 1.05 -6.64
N LEU A 352 -2.00 -0.10 -7.31
CA LEU A 352 -3.21 -0.91 -7.37
C LEU A 352 -3.60 -1.52 -6.01
N ALA A 353 -2.62 -1.80 -5.15
CA ALA A 353 -2.84 -2.38 -3.82
C ALA A 353 -2.75 -1.37 -2.68
N ALA A 354 -2.65 -0.07 -2.99
CA ALA A 354 -2.45 0.99 -2.02
C ALA A 354 -3.65 1.11 -1.05
N ARG A 355 -3.34 1.36 0.22
CA ARG A 355 -4.33 1.69 1.25
C ARG A 355 -4.41 3.21 1.45
N PRO A 356 -5.43 3.75 2.13
CA PRO A 356 -5.57 5.20 2.32
C PRO A 356 -4.35 5.86 2.96
N SER A 357 -3.72 5.20 3.92
CA SER A 357 -2.48 5.68 4.55
C SER A 357 -1.31 5.82 3.57
N ASP A 358 -1.34 5.10 2.45
CA ASP A 358 -0.29 5.10 1.43
C ASP A 358 -0.42 6.26 0.42
N TYR A 359 -1.60 6.89 0.30
CA TYR A 359 -1.93 7.80 -0.81
C TYR A 359 -0.90 8.90 -1.07
N GLY A 360 -0.34 9.49 -0.02
CA GLY A 360 0.71 10.51 -0.17
C GLY A 360 1.98 9.99 -0.88
N PHE A 361 2.41 8.78 -0.56
CA PHE A 361 3.53 8.15 -1.27
C PHE A 361 3.14 7.69 -2.66
N VAL A 362 1.91 7.20 -2.87
CA VAL A 362 1.47 6.79 -4.22
C VAL A 362 1.51 8.00 -5.14
N PHE A 363 1.01 9.15 -4.70
CA PHE A 363 1.01 10.38 -5.49
C PHE A 363 2.44 10.78 -5.89
N THR A 364 3.36 10.82 -4.92
CA THR A 364 4.73 11.29 -5.17
C THR A 364 5.53 10.32 -6.07
N THR A 365 5.44 9.02 -5.80
CA THR A 365 6.17 7.99 -6.57
C THR A 365 5.51 7.72 -7.92
N GLY A 366 4.18 7.71 -7.97
CA GLY A 366 3.37 7.49 -9.16
C GLY A 366 3.51 8.60 -10.19
N ILE A 367 3.63 9.86 -9.77
CA ILE A 367 3.95 10.96 -10.71
C ILE A 367 5.27 10.70 -11.43
N SER A 368 6.29 10.22 -10.72
CA SER A 368 7.57 9.88 -11.34
C SER A 368 7.46 8.69 -12.28
N ALA A 369 6.67 7.67 -11.92
CA ALA A 369 6.44 6.49 -12.77
C ALA A 369 5.64 6.85 -14.04
N MET A 370 4.65 7.72 -13.93
CA MET A 370 3.83 8.22 -15.05
C MET A 370 4.68 8.76 -16.19
N PHE A 371 5.70 9.59 -15.92
CA PHE A 371 6.54 10.17 -16.96
C PHE A 371 7.30 9.13 -17.80
N HIS A 372 7.44 7.91 -17.30
CA HIS A 372 8.10 6.81 -18.01
C HIS A 372 7.13 5.72 -18.45
N LEU A 373 5.82 5.93 -18.37
CA LEU A 373 4.79 4.95 -18.70
C LEU A 373 4.90 4.41 -20.13
N GLY A 374 5.29 5.26 -21.09
CA GLY A 374 5.53 4.83 -22.48
C GLY A 374 6.69 3.83 -22.65
N LYS A 375 7.54 3.66 -21.63
CA LYS A 375 8.65 2.69 -21.60
C LYS A 375 8.28 1.39 -20.87
N LEU A 376 7.06 1.29 -20.34
CA LEU A 376 6.57 0.07 -19.69
C LEU A 376 6.41 -1.05 -20.73
N ALA A 377 7.18 -2.12 -20.59
CA ALA A 377 6.96 -3.34 -21.36
C ALA A 377 5.75 -4.12 -20.82
N ALA A 378 5.10 -4.91 -21.68
CA ALA A 378 4.14 -5.92 -21.22
C ALA A 378 4.91 -6.96 -20.37
N SER A 379 4.47 -7.18 -19.14
CA SER A 379 5.15 -8.03 -18.15
C SER A 379 4.25 -8.98 -17.35
N PRO A 380 3.05 -9.39 -17.82
CA PRO A 380 2.22 -10.32 -17.04
C PRO A 380 2.95 -11.66 -16.91
N VAL A 381 2.92 -12.25 -15.71
CA VAL A 381 3.56 -13.55 -15.46
C VAL A 381 2.78 -14.68 -16.14
N ASP A 382 1.47 -14.69 -15.96
CA ASP A 382 0.52 -15.66 -16.51
C ASP A 382 -0.92 -15.10 -16.45
N VAL A 383 -1.89 -15.89 -16.90
CA VAL A 383 -3.30 -15.49 -17.00
C VAL A 383 -3.88 -15.14 -15.62
N GLU A 384 -3.47 -15.83 -14.56
CA GLU A 384 -3.90 -15.54 -13.19
C GLU A 384 -3.34 -14.21 -12.67
N ASP A 385 -2.09 -13.86 -13.02
CA ASP A 385 -1.50 -12.54 -12.71
C ASP A 385 -2.25 -11.43 -13.45
N SER A 386 -2.53 -11.62 -14.75
CA SER A 386 -3.35 -10.70 -15.54
C SER A 386 -4.74 -10.48 -14.93
N ARG A 387 -5.41 -11.58 -14.57
CA ARG A 387 -6.71 -11.56 -13.88
C ARG A 387 -6.66 -10.79 -12.57
N ALA A 388 -5.60 -10.98 -11.77
CA ALA A 388 -5.42 -10.27 -10.51
C ALA A 388 -5.24 -8.76 -10.72
N ILE A 389 -4.44 -8.35 -11.71
CA ILE A 389 -4.22 -6.93 -12.05
C ILE A 389 -5.53 -6.26 -12.48
N ILE A 390 -6.26 -6.88 -13.41
CA ILE A 390 -7.53 -6.34 -13.90
C ILE A 390 -8.55 -6.26 -12.76
N SER A 391 -8.65 -7.32 -11.94
CA SER A 391 -9.61 -7.39 -10.83
C SER A 391 -9.32 -6.36 -9.74
N ALA A 392 -8.04 -6.12 -9.41
CA ALA A 392 -7.65 -5.10 -8.44
C ALA A 392 -8.12 -3.70 -8.88
N TYR A 393 -7.97 -3.38 -10.17
CA TYR A 393 -8.45 -2.10 -10.68
C TYR A 393 -9.98 -2.00 -10.70
N ILE A 394 -10.67 -3.07 -11.09
CA ILE A 394 -12.15 -3.10 -11.09
C ILE A 394 -12.69 -2.88 -9.68
N GLN A 395 -12.09 -3.54 -8.68
CA GLN A 395 -12.43 -3.34 -7.26
C GLN A 395 -12.12 -1.91 -6.82
N GLY A 396 -11.09 -1.30 -7.41
CA GLY A 396 -10.74 0.10 -7.25
C GLY A 396 -9.93 0.37 -5.98
N ILE A 397 -9.36 1.56 -5.91
CA ILE A 397 -8.73 2.05 -4.68
C ILE A 397 -9.87 2.36 -3.69
N PRO A 398 -9.83 1.84 -2.45
CA PRO A 398 -10.94 1.96 -1.51
C PRO A 398 -11.24 3.44 -1.17
N ILE A 399 -12.48 3.85 -1.40
CA ILE A 399 -12.97 5.18 -0.98
C ILE A 399 -13.39 5.04 0.48
N ILE A 400 -12.48 5.33 1.42
CA ILE A 400 -12.82 5.30 2.85
C ILE A 400 -13.41 6.65 3.26
N GLU A 401 -12.78 7.75 2.83
CA GLU A 401 -13.28 9.11 3.00
C GLU A 401 -12.90 9.92 1.76
N ASP A 402 -13.85 10.68 1.23
CA ASP A 402 -13.64 11.58 0.09
C ASP A 402 -12.83 12.81 0.53
N THR A 403 -11.57 12.56 0.85
CA THR A 403 -10.60 13.57 1.30
C THR A 403 -9.95 14.24 0.10
N LEU A 404 -9.49 15.48 0.31
CA LEU A 404 -8.69 16.19 -0.69
C LEU A 404 -7.48 15.35 -1.15
N LEU A 405 -6.81 14.67 -0.21
CA LEU A 405 -5.66 13.81 -0.51
C LEU A 405 -6.03 12.61 -1.39
N TYR A 406 -7.18 11.96 -1.11
CA TYR A 406 -7.71 10.91 -1.99
C TYR A 406 -7.95 11.46 -3.39
N ARG A 407 -8.69 12.57 -3.53
CA ARG A 407 -8.99 13.15 -4.84
C ARG A 407 -7.73 13.55 -5.62
N GLN A 408 -6.75 14.16 -4.95
CA GLN A 408 -5.46 14.51 -5.56
C GLN A 408 -4.71 13.27 -6.05
N THR A 409 -4.65 12.23 -5.21
CA THR A 409 -4.01 10.96 -5.53
C THR A 409 -4.71 10.28 -6.70
N ALA A 410 -6.03 10.24 -6.66
CA ALA A 410 -6.88 9.68 -7.68
C ALA A 410 -6.70 10.40 -9.02
N LEU A 411 -6.75 11.73 -9.06
CA LEU A 411 -6.50 12.52 -10.27
C LEU A 411 -5.10 12.29 -10.84
N GLY A 412 -4.10 12.14 -9.97
CA GLY A 412 -2.71 11.89 -10.38
C GLY A 412 -2.44 10.50 -10.94
N LEU A 413 -3.27 9.50 -10.62
CA LEU A 413 -2.96 8.09 -10.90
C LEU A 413 -3.98 7.40 -11.79
N TYR A 414 -5.28 7.58 -11.55
CA TYR A 414 -6.33 6.87 -12.27
C TYR A 414 -6.31 7.11 -13.78
N PRO A 415 -5.90 8.28 -14.31
CA PRO A 415 -5.73 8.44 -15.75
C PRO A 415 -4.62 7.58 -16.37
N HIS A 416 -3.72 7.00 -15.56
CA HIS A 416 -2.53 6.29 -16.03
C HIS A 416 -2.51 4.80 -15.69
N ILE A 417 -3.24 4.38 -14.66
CA ILE A 417 -3.39 2.97 -14.30
C ILE A 417 -3.98 2.12 -15.44
N PRO A 418 -4.98 2.56 -16.24
CA PRO A 418 -5.52 1.76 -17.34
C PRO A 418 -4.45 1.38 -18.37
N HIS A 419 -3.52 2.28 -18.68
CA HIS A 419 -2.39 1.97 -19.55
C HIS A 419 -1.56 0.77 -19.05
N PHE A 420 -1.27 0.72 -17.74
CA PHE A 420 -0.57 -0.40 -17.12
C PHE A 420 -1.39 -1.70 -17.24
N ILE A 421 -2.69 -1.62 -16.99
CA ILE A 421 -3.59 -2.79 -17.05
C ILE A 421 -3.65 -3.34 -18.46
N ILE A 422 -3.90 -2.49 -19.45
CA ILE A 422 -4.05 -2.87 -20.85
C ILE A 422 -2.79 -3.60 -21.35
N ARG A 423 -1.59 -3.14 -20.96
CA ARG A 423 -0.33 -3.82 -21.29
C ARG A 423 -0.14 -5.18 -20.61
N ASN A 424 -0.93 -5.48 -19.58
CA ASN A 424 -0.87 -6.73 -18.83
C ASN A 424 -2.07 -7.65 -19.09
N ILE A 425 -2.92 -7.35 -20.09
CA ILE A 425 -4.01 -8.22 -20.51
C ILE A 425 -3.45 -9.43 -21.28
N LEU A 426 -3.82 -10.62 -20.85
CA LEU A 426 -3.56 -11.87 -21.54
C LEU A 426 -4.87 -12.53 -22.01
N LEU A 427 -4.76 -13.39 -23.03
CA LEU A 427 -5.86 -14.26 -23.47
C LEU A 427 -6.38 -15.11 -22.29
N GLY A 428 -7.69 -15.28 -22.20
CA GLY A 428 -8.36 -15.96 -21.09
C GLY A 428 -8.85 -15.02 -19.97
N THR A 429 -8.76 -13.71 -20.16
CA THR A 429 -9.28 -12.67 -19.23
C THR A 429 -10.44 -11.86 -19.81
N GLU A 430 -10.93 -12.22 -21.00
CA GLU A 430 -11.93 -11.48 -21.77
C GLU A 430 -13.24 -11.29 -21.00
N ASN A 431 -13.55 -12.25 -20.12
CA ASN A 431 -14.72 -12.21 -19.24
C ASN A 431 -14.70 -11.02 -18.25
N LEU A 432 -13.58 -10.30 -18.11
CA LEU A 432 -13.45 -9.12 -17.25
C LEU A 432 -13.55 -7.80 -18.03
N PHE A 433 -13.52 -7.83 -19.36
CA PHE A 433 -13.43 -6.61 -20.18
C PHE A 433 -14.63 -5.67 -20.03
N PRO A 434 -15.89 -6.15 -19.98
CA PRO A 434 -17.02 -5.25 -19.80
C PRO A 434 -16.95 -4.49 -18.47
N ALA A 435 -16.60 -5.20 -17.38
CA ALA A 435 -16.41 -4.59 -16.06
C ALA A 435 -15.23 -3.61 -16.06
N LEU A 436 -14.11 -3.94 -16.72
CA LEU A 436 -12.96 -3.05 -16.85
C LEU A 436 -13.33 -1.75 -17.57
N ILE A 437 -13.95 -1.83 -18.74
CA ILE A 437 -14.35 -0.66 -19.54
C ILE A 437 -15.34 0.20 -18.76
N LYS A 438 -16.34 -0.43 -18.12
CA LYS A 438 -17.30 0.26 -17.27
C LYS A 438 -16.60 1.01 -16.13
N THR A 439 -15.63 0.39 -15.46
CA THR A 439 -14.87 1.04 -14.39
C THR A 439 -14.04 2.21 -14.91
N ILE A 440 -13.34 2.07 -16.04
CA ILE A 440 -12.56 3.17 -16.64
C ILE A 440 -13.46 4.38 -16.89
N LEU A 441 -14.59 4.18 -17.58
CA LEU A 441 -15.54 5.24 -17.90
C LEU A 441 -16.17 5.87 -16.65
N ALA A 442 -16.55 5.06 -15.67
CA ALA A 442 -17.13 5.54 -14.42
C ALA A 442 -16.13 6.41 -13.64
N ARG A 443 -14.87 6.00 -13.54
CA ARG A 443 -13.82 6.78 -12.85
C ARG A 443 -13.49 8.07 -13.58
N MET A 444 -13.42 8.05 -14.91
CA MET A 444 -13.27 9.28 -15.69
C MET A 444 -14.40 10.27 -15.39
N TRP A 445 -15.64 9.79 -15.39
CA TRP A 445 -16.81 10.62 -15.14
C TRP A 445 -16.82 11.18 -13.72
N GLU A 446 -16.50 10.35 -12.71
CA GLU A 446 -16.37 10.77 -11.32
C GLU A 446 -15.35 11.90 -11.16
N MET A 447 -14.16 11.75 -11.75
CA MET A 447 -13.09 12.75 -11.66
C MET A 447 -13.44 14.08 -12.35
N ILE A 448 -14.23 14.06 -13.44
CA ILE A 448 -14.70 15.28 -14.12
C ILE A 448 -15.64 16.10 -13.23
N LEU A 449 -16.38 15.44 -12.34
CA LEU A 449 -17.34 16.07 -11.44
C LEU A 449 -16.70 16.63 -10.17
N TRP A 450 -15.39 16.45 -9.97
CA TRP A 450 -14.70 16.98 -8.80
C TRP A 450 -14.39 18.47 -8.96
N GLU A 451 -15.07 19.30 -8.17
CA GLU A 451 -14.83 20.74 -8.09
C GLU A 451 -13.56 21.06 -7.27
N GLY A 452 -12.84 22.11 -7.66
CA GLY A 452 -11.73 22.69 -6.87
C GLY A 452 -10.35 22.06 -7.11
N LEU A 453 -10.22 21.15 -8.06
CA LEU A 453 -8.97 20.46 -8.41
C LEU A 453 -8.54 20.69 -9.87
N GLU A 454 -9.13 21.69 -10.53
CA GLU A 454 -8.91 21.99 -11.96
C GLU A 454 -7.47 22.40 -12.27
N HIS A 455 -6.72 22.82 -11.25
CA HIS A 455 -5.31 23.18 -11.34
C HIS A 455 -4.38 21.97 -11.48
N ILE A 456 -4.82 20.76 -11.10
CA ILE A 456 -4.03 19.53 -11.24
C ILE A 456 -4.28 18.90 -12.62
N PHE A 457 -5.55 18.68 -12.95
CA PHE A 457 -5.96 18.22 -14.27
C PHE A 457 -7.25 18.93 -14.69
N THR A 458 -7.28 19.38 -15.94
CA THR A 458 -8.50 19.91 -16.53
C THR A 458 -9.42 18.76 -16.95
N PRO A 459 -10.76 18.91 -16.87
CA PRO A 459 -11.69 17.88 -17.34
C PRO A 459 -11.40 17.37 -18.77
N PRO A 460 -11.02 18.22 -19.75
CA PRO A 460 -10.61 17.75 -21.07
C PRO A 460 -9.37 16.84 -21.06
N ALA A 461 -8.39 17.07 -20.17
CA ALA A 461 -7.21 16.22 -20.06
C ALA A 461 -7.56 14.82 -19.50
N ILE A 462 -8.47 14.76 -18.53
CA ILE A 462 -8.99 13.50 -17.96
C ILE A 462 -9.70 12.69 -19.05
N VAL A 463 -10.59 13.35 -19.82
CA VAL A 463 -11.30 12.72 -20.94
C VAL A 463 -10.31 12.21 -21.99
N ALA A 464 -9.34 13.04 -22.38
CA ALA A 464 -8.35 12.69 -23.40
C ALA A 464 -7.55 11.45 -22.98
N SER A 465 -7.03 11.42 -21.75
CA SER A 465 -6.24 10.28 -21.23
C SER A 465 -7.04 8.98 -21.27
N GLY A 466 -8.28 9.00 -20.78
CA GLY A 466 -9.09 7.79 -20.77
C GLY A 466 -9.55 7.34 -22.16
N VAL A 467 -9.77 8.28 -23.10
CA VAL A 467 -10.02 7.92 -24.51
C VAL A 467 -8.78 7.31 -25.15
N GLU A 468 -7.58 7.83 -24.89
CA GLU A 468 -6.33 7.24 -25.36
C GLU A 468 -6.15 5.81 -24.87
N ASP A 469 -6.45 5.54 -23.60
CA ASP A 469 -6.39 4.19 -23.05
C ASP A 469 -7.45 3.26 -23.65
N LEU A 470 -8.68 3.72 -23.86
CA LEU A 470 -9.70 2.92 -24.55
C LEU A 470 -9.29 2.61 -26.01
N LEU A 471 -8.69 3.57 -26.70
CA LEU A 471 -8.15 3.36 -28.04
C LEU A 471 -6.98 2.38 -28.03
N LEU A 472 -6.11 2.43 -27.02
CA LEU A 472 -5.02 1.47 -26.84
C LEU A 472 -5.57 0.06 -26.61
N PHE A 473 -6.58 -0.08 -25.75
CA PHE A 473 -7.28 -1.35 -25.51
C PHE A 473 -7.84 -1.92 -26.82
N LEU A 474 -8.56 -1.10 -27.59
CA LEU A 474 -9.09 -1.52 -28.89
C LEU A 474 -7.98 -1.87 -29.88
N HIS A 475 -6.89 -1.10 -29.91
CA HIS A 475 -5.77 -1.37 -30.81
C HIS A 475 -5.10 -2.71 -30.52
N ILE A 476 -4.93 -3.05 -29.24
CA ILE A 476 -4.25 -4.30 -28.83
C ILE A 476 -5.20 -5.50 -28.91
N HIS A 477 -6.48 -5.35 -28.58
CA HIS A 477 -7.39 -6.48 -28.38
C HIS A 477 -8.55 -6.59 -29.39
N ALA A 478 -8.88 -5.55 -30.15
CA ALA A 478 -10.01 -5.58 -31.09
C ALA A 478 -9.71 -6.26 -32.44
N ALA A 479 -8.46 -6.66 -32.70
CA ALA A 479 -8.12 -7.50 -33.84
C ALA A 479 -8.75 -8.91 -33.74
N ASP A 480 -9.15 -9.32 -32.55
CA ASP A 480 -9.91 -10.54 -32.32
C ASP A 480 -11.42 -10.23 -32.32
N SER A 481 -12.12 -10.63 -33.38
CA SER A 481 -13.54 -10.29 -33.64
C SER A 481 -14.49 -10.73 -32.51
N SER A 482 -14.08 -11.67 -31.67
CA SER A 482 -14.83 -12.16 -30.51
C SER A 482 -14.96 -11.11 -29.40
N VAL A 483 -13.93 -10.27 -29.21
CA VAL A 483 -13.88 -9.25 -28.14
C VAL A 483 -14.89 -8.13 -28.38
N ILE A 484 -15.03 -7.69 -29.63
CA ILE A 484 -15.99 -6.63 -30.00
C ILE A 484 -17.43 -7.12 -29.79
N GLN A 485 -17.74 -8.37 -30.09
CA GLN A 485 -19.08 -8.93 -29.88
C GLN A 485 -19.43 -9.01 -28.39
N ILE A 486 -18.52 -9.49 -27.53
CA ILE A 486 -18.75 -9.57 -26.08
C ILE A 486 -19.05 -8.20 -25.47
N VAL A 487 -18.31 -7.15 -25.88
CA VAL A 487 -18.53 -5.79 -25.38
C VAL A 487 -19.86 -5.20 -25.86
N LEU A 488 -20.34 -5.58 -27.05
CA LEU A 488 -21.58 -5.08 -27.62
C LEU A 488 -22.83 -5.85 -27.16
N GLU A 489 -22.69 -7.11 -26.73
CA GLU A 489 -23.79 -8.00 -26.36
C GLU A 489 -24.28 -7.87 -24.91
N GLU A 490 -23.49 -7.28 -23.98
CA GLU A 490 -23.92 -7.00 -22.58
C GLU A 490 -24.84 -5.76 -22.43
N ARG A 491 -25.67 -5.45 -23.44
CA ARG A 491 -26.63 -4.35 -23.39
C ARG A 491 -27.88 -4.63 -22.57
#